data_AF-A0A3C0WBV3-F1
#
_entry.id   AF-A0A3C0WBV3-F1
#
_cell.length_a   1.000
_cell.length_b   1.000
_cell.length_c   1.000
_cell.angle_alpha   90.00
_cell.angle_beta   90.00
_cell.angle_gamma   90.00
#
_symmetry.space_group_name_H-M   'P 1'
#
loop_
_entity.id
_entity.type
_entity.pdbx_description
1 polymer ?
#
loop_
_entity_poly.entity_id
_entity_poly.type
_entity_poly.pdbx_seq_one_letter_code
_entity_poly.pdbx_strand_id
1 'polypeptide(L)'
;MERNCSLPRRSGRRNNEGDKMMTDAILCVALAAFWLVLGVRSLQEKGRLWNNTYLYASQKERETMEKKPLYRQSGICFLLIAATFLMMAIDSVWHKDWMLPVEIGLAAAVMIYAIGSSIRQVRGGKKNGTKAAG
;
A
#
# COMPACT_ATOMS: atom_id res chain seq x y z
N MET A 1 -49.02 29.29 -26.23
CA MET A 1 -48.50 28.58 -25.04
C MET A 1 -47.31 27.74 -25.49
N GLU A 2 -46.10 28.30 -25.39
CA GLU A 2 -44.88 27.61 -25.81
C GLU A 2 -44.46 26.60 -24.75
N ARG A 3 -44.49 25.31 -25.11
CA ARG A 3 -43.89 24.26 -24.29
C ARG A 3 -42.39 24.30 -24.48
N ASN A 4 -41.69 24.96 -23.56
CA ASN A 4 -40.25 24.85 -23.43
C ASN A 4 -39.89 23.42 -22.98
N CYS A 5 -39.71 22.52 -23.94
CA CYS A 5 -39.09 21.22 -23.76
C CYS A 5 -37.57 21.39 -23.70
N SER A 6 -37.03 21.73 -22.53
CA SER A 6 -35.59 21.66 -22.27
C SER A 6 -35.15 20.19 -22.14
N LEU A 7 -34.62 19.62 -23.24
CA LEU A 7 -33.95 18.31 -23.27
C LEU A 7 -32.56 18.36 -22.59
N PRO A 8 -31.97 17.22 -22.20
CA PRO A 8 -31.28 17.08 -20.92
C PRO A 8 -29.79 17.48 -20.97
N ARG A 9 -29.32 18.13 -19.88
CA ARG A 9 -27.89 18.33 -19.54
C ARG A 9 -27.18 17.00 -19.19
N ARG A 10 -27.18 16.02 -20.10
CA ARG A 10 -26.56 14.69 -19.89
C ARG A 10 -25.15 14.60 -20.47
N SER A 11 -24.87 15.39 -21.52
CA SER A 11 -23.56 15.46 -22.17
C SER A 11 -22.50 16.03 -21.21
N GLY A 12 -22.78 17.18 -20.60
CA GLY A 12 -21.90 17.86 -19.63
C GLY A 12 -21.70 17.14 -18.28
N ARG A 13 -22.44 16.06 -17.99
CA ARG A 13 -22.21 15.24 -16.79
C ARG A 13 -21.30 14.07 -17.12
N ARG A 14 -21.47 13.45 -18.29
CA ARG A 14 -20.74 12.24 -18.71
C ARG A 14 -19.27 12.50 -19.05
N ASN A 15 -18.96 13.65 -19.66
CA ASN A 15 -17.59 14.10 -19.90
C ASN A 15 -16.86 14.41 -18.58
N ASN A 16 -17.49 15.17 -17.67
CA ASN A 16 -16.92 15.41 -16.34
C ASN A 16 -16.70 14.12 -15.51
N GLU A 17 -17.52 13.09 -15.73
CA GLU A 17 -17.40 11.81 -15.04
C GLU A 17 -16.27 10.96 -15.65
N GLY A 18 -16.18 10.90 -16.98
CA GLY A 18 -15.06 10.26 -17.68
C GLY A 18 -13.71 10.92 -17.38
N ASP A 19 -13.66 12.25 -17.33
CA ASP A 19 -12.44 13.00 -17.01
C ASP A 19 -11.97 12.73 -15.58
N LYS A 20 -12.92 12.56 -14.63
CA LYS A 20 -12.62 12.15 -13.25
C LYS A 20 -12.07 10.74 -13.18
N MET A 21 -12.70 9.79 -13.86
CA MET A 21 -12.24 8.39 -13.90
C MET A 21 -10.83 8.27 -14.49
N MET A 22 -10.55 8.98 -15.58
CA MET A 22 -9.21 9.02 -16.17
C MET A 22 -8.18 9.64 -15.22
N THR A 23 -8.54 10.72 -14.53
CA THR A 23 -7.65 11.39 -13.57
C THR A 23 -7.32 10.48 -12.38
N ASP A 24 -8.32 9.81 -11.81
CA ASP A 24 -8.15 8.88 -10.68
C ASP A 24 -7.28 7.68 -11.07
N ALA A 25 -7.49 7.11 -12.25
CA ALA A 25 -6.66 6.01 -12.75
C ALA A 25 -5.20 6.41 -12.92
N ILE A 26 -4.92 7.60 -13.50
CA ILE A 26 -3.56 8.12 -13.68
C ILE A 26 -2.89 8.33 -12.31
N LEU A 27 -3.60 8.92 -11.36
CA LEU A 27 -3.09 9.15 -10.01
C LEU A 27 -2.75 7.83 -9.29
N CYS A 28 -3.64 6.84 -9.37
CA CYS A 28 -3.44 5.53 -8.77
C CYS A 28 -2.22 4.80 -9.37
N VAL A 29 -2.04 4.85 -10.71
CA VAL A 29 -0.88 4.26 -11.37
C VAL A 29 0.42 4.97 -10.98
N ALA A 30 0.41 6.31 -10.89
CA ALA A 30 1.58 7.07 -10.46
C ALA A 30 2.00 6.73 -9.02
N LEU A 31 1.02 6.63 -8.11
CA LEU A 31 1.26 6.21 -6.72
C LEU A 31 1.74 4.77 -6.65
N ALA A 32 1.12 3.85 -7.40
CA ALA A 32 1.55 2.46 -7.46
C ALA A 32 3.00 2.34 -7.90
N ALA A 33 3.40 3.05 -8.97
CA ALA A 33 4.78 3.04 -9.46
C ALA A 33 5.77 3.55 -8.39
N PHE A 34 5.42 4.63 -7.69
CA PHE A 34 6.22 5.16 -6.59
C PHE A 34 6.42 4.12 -5.47
N TRP A 35 5.34 3.51 -4.99
CA TRP A 35 5.39 2.48 -3.95
C TRP A 35 6.12 1.22 -4.41
N LEU A 36 5.96 0.82 -5.67
CA LEU A 36 6.64 -0.33 -6.26
C LEU A 36 8.16 -0.11 -6.27
N VAL A 37 8.62 1.07 -6.69
CA VAL A 37 10.05 1.42 -6.68
C VAL A 37 10.61 1.39 -5.26
N LEU A 38 9.88 1.95 -4.29
CA LEU A 38 10.29 1.90 -2.88
C LEU A 38 10.32 0.45 -2.34
N GLY A 39 9.34 -0.37 -2.69
CA GLY A 39 9.26 -1.77 -2.31
C GLY A 39 10.42 -2.59 -2.85
N VAL A 40 10.69 -2.49 -4.16
CA VAL A 40 11.81 -3.20 -4.81
C VAL A 40 13.15 -2.73 -4.22
N ARG A 41 13.36 -1.42 -4.02
CA ARG A 41 14.58 -0.90 -3.39
C ARG A 41 14.74 -1.39 -1.95
N SER A 42 13.65 -1.43 -1.17
CA SER A 42 13.65 -1.95 0.20
C SER A 42 13.96 -3.44 0.23
N LEU A 43 13.48 -4.24 -0.73
CA LEU A 43 13.84 -5.66 -0.85
C LEU A 43 15.28 -5.89 -1.26
N GLN A 44 15.86 -4.97 -2.04
CA GLN A 44 17.28 -4.97 -2.39
C GLN A 44 18.18 -4.47 -1.25
N GLU A 45 17.63 -4.21 -0.06
CA GLU A 45 18.34 -3.66 1.11
C GLU A 45 18.99 -2.28 0.81
N LYS A 46 18.51 -1.60 -0.24
CA LYS A 46 19.01 -0.30 -0.70
C LYS A 46 18.11 0.82 -0.20
N GLY A 47 18.53 1.52 0.85
CA GLY A 47 17.83 2.73 1.31
C GLY A 47 18.02 3.02 2.79
N ARG A 48 17.10 3.80 3.37
CA ARG A 48 16.95 3.96 4.83
C ARG A 48 15.94 2.91 5.33
N LEU A 49 16.16 2.35 6.51
CA LEU A 49 15.19 1.45 7.16
C LEU A 49 13.98 2.25 7.63
N TRP A 50 12.86 2.12 6.91
CA TRP A 50 11.55 2.65 7.30
C TRP A 50 10.78 1.57 8.07
N ASN A 51 11.32 1.17 9.22
CA ASN A 51 10.71 0.17 10.09
C ASN A 51 10.64 0.72 11.51
N ASN A 52 9.48 0.57 12.14
CA ASN A 52 9.17 1.12 13.46
C ASN A 52 10.22 0.71 14.51
N THR A 53 10.60 -0.56 14.51
CA THR A 53 11.64 -1.09 15.40
C THR A 53 12.99 -0.41 15.22
N TYR A 54 13.38 -0.07 13.99
CA TYR A 54 14.64 0.63 13.72
C TYR A 54 14.59 2.11 14.11
N LEU A 55 13.43 2.74 13.92
CA LEU A 55 13.24 4.16 14.20
C LEU A 55 13.31 4.45 15.71
N TYR A 56 12.75 3.58 16.54
CA TYR A 56 12.76 3.72 18.01
C TYR A 56 13.93 3.02 18.72
N ALA A 57 14.74 2.20 18.01
CA ALA A 57 15.91 1.56 18.61
C ALA A 57 17.01 2.58 19.00
N SER A 58 17.67 2.34 20.13
CA SER A 58 18.83 3.11 20.59
C SER A 58 20.05 2.93 19.65
N GLN A 59 21.03 3.83 19.69
CA GLN A 59 22.24 3.75 18.84
C GLN A 59 22.95 2.39 18.97
N LYS A 60 23.10 1.87 20.20
CA LYS A 60 23.71 0.55 20.46
C LYS A 60 22.89 -0.63 19.94
N GLU A 61 21.55 -0.56 20.01
CA GLU A 61 20.68 -1.57 19.40
C GLU A 61 20.70 -1.53 17.86
N ARG A 62 20.84 -0.35 17.26
CA ARG A 62 20.91 -0.21 15.79
C ARG A 62 22.19 -0.82 15.18
N GLU A 63 23.29 -0.82 15.93
CA GLU A 63 24.56 -1.45 15.54
C GLU A 63 24.51 -2.97 15.65
N THR A 64 23.73 -3.50 16.59
CA THR A 64 23.63 -4.94 16.87
C THR A 64 22.42 -5.62 16.20
N MET A 65 21.47 -4.85 15.66
CA MET A 65 20.29 -5.39 14.98
C MET A 65 20.59 -5.96 13.60
N GLU A 66 20.06 -7.16 13.33
CA GLU A 66 19.98 -7.71 11.98
C GLU A 66 18.96 -6.93 11.13
N LYS A 67 19.47 -6.12 10.19
CA LYS A 67 18.70 -5.19 9.35
C LYS A 67 17.90 -5.87 8.24
N LYS A 68 18.32 -7.07 7.84
CA LYS A 68 17.80 -7.86 6.71
C LYS A 68 16.29 -8.18 6.81
N PRO A 69 15.78 -8.75 7.92
CA PRO A 69 14.35 -9.06 8.03
C PRO A 69 13.48 -7.80 8.08
N LEU A 70 13.98 -6.71 8.65
CA LEU A 70 13.24 -5.44 8.71
C LEU A 70 13.09 -4.80 7.32
N TYR A 71 14.11 -4.87 6.46
CA TYR A 71 14.05 -4.42 5.06
C TYR A 71 13.04 -5.22 4.23
N ARG A 72 13.03 -6.54 4.41
CA ARG A 72 12.06 -7.42 3.74
C ARG A 72 10.62 -7.10 4.14
N GLN A 73 10.37 -6.87 5.43
CA GLN A 73 9.03 -6.55 5.90
C GLN A 73 8.52 -5.22 5.33
N SER A 74 9.29 -4.14 5.47
CA SER A 74 8.90 -2.84 4.91
C SER A 74 8.75 -2.91 3.38
N GLY A 75 9.61 -3.67 2.69
CA GLY A 75 9.52 -3.88 1.25
C GLY A 75 8.27 -4.63 0.83
N ILE A 76 7.88 -5.69 1.53
CA ILE A 76 6.64 -6.43 1.27
C ILE A 76 5.43 -5.53 1.52
N CYS A 77 5.42 -4.72 2.59
CA CYS A 77 4.35 -3.75 2.81
C CYS A 77 4.21 -2.74 1.66
N PHE A 78 5.30 -2.18 1.17
CA PHE A 78 5.26 -1.24 0.04
C PHE A 78 4.80 -1.91 -1.27
N LEU A 79 5.20 -3.15 -1.53
CA LEU A 79 4.72 -3.91 -2.69
C LEU A 79 3.22 -4.22 -2.61
N LEU A 80 2.73 -4.54 -1.41
CA LEU A 80 1.30 -4.76 -1.18
C LEU A 80 0.49 -3.48 -1.39
N ILE A 81 0.98 -2.33 -0.91
CA ILE A 81 0.36 -1.02 -1.16
C ILE A 81 0.38 -0.68 -2.66
N ALA A 82 1.47 -0.97 -3.37
CA ALA A 82 1.52 -0.78 -4.82
C ALA A 82 0.47 -1.65 -5.53
N ALA A 83 0.28 -2.89 -5.10
CA ALA A 83 -0.73 -3.80 -5.65
C ALA A 83 -2.17 -3.31 -5.39
N THR A 84 -2.47 -2.72 -4.22
CA THR A 84 -3.79 -2.14 -3.95
C THR A 84 -4.09 -0.95 -4.87
N PHE A 85 -3.12 -0.05 -5.07
CA PHE A 85 -3.31 1.07 -6.00
C PHE A 85 -3.47 0.63 -7.46
N LEU A 86 -2.79 -0.44 -7.90
CA LEU A 86 -3.01 -1.01 -9.23
C LEU A 86 -4.42 -1.59 -9.38
N MET A 87 -4.92 -2.29 -8.36
CA MET A 87 -6.31 -2.78 -8.35
C MET A 87 -7.34 -1.64 -8.44
N MET A 88 -7.14 -0.55 -7.69
CA MET A 88 -8.01 0.63 -7.77
C MET A 88 -8.02 1.25 -9.18
N ALA A 89 -6.86 1.31 -9.85
CA ALA A 89 -6.77 1.79 -11.22
C ALA A 89 -7.54 0.89 -12.20
N ILE A 90 -7.49 -0.43 -12.00
CA ILE A 90 -8.23 -1.40 -12.82
C ILE A 90 -9.74 -1.27 -12.61
N ASP A 91 -10.18 -1.09 -11.35
CA ASP A 91 -11.60 -0.93 -11.01
C ASP A 91 -12.20 0.33 -11.64
N SER A 92 -11.44 1.44 -11.62
CA SER A 92 -11.82 2.71 -12.25
C SER A 92 -12.10 2.58 -13.76
N VAL A 93 -11.48 1.60 -14.44
CA VAL A 93 -11.69 1.35 -15.88
C VAL A 93 -12.82 0.35 -16.13
N TRP A 94 -13.01 -0.65 -15.26
CA TRP A 94 -13.94 -1.76 -15.51
C TRP A 94 -15.34 -1.59 -14.93
N HIS A 95 -15.55 -0.72 -13.95
CA HIS A 95 -16.87 -0.36 -13.39
C HIS A 95 -17.78 -1.58 -13.14
N LYS A 96 -17.26 -2.60 -12.44
CA LYS A 96 -18.03 -3.78 -12.04
C LYS A 96 -18.11 -3.85 -10.53
N ASP A 97 -19.33 -3.82 -9.99
CA ASP A 97 -19.63 -3.88 -8.55
C ASP A 97 -19.03 -5.09 -7.81
N TRP A 98 -18.54 -6.11 -8.55
CA TRP A 98 -17.88 -7.30 -8.00
C TRP A 98 -16.43 -7.06 -7.54
N MET A 99 -15.77 -5.98 -7.96
CA MET A 99 -14.36 -5.72 -7.61
C MET A 99 -14.16 -5.17 -6.19
N LEU A 100 -15.15 -4.42 -5.67
CA LEU A 100 -15.15 -3.85 -4.34
C LEU A 100 -14.91 -4.87 -3.20
N PRO A 101 -15.58 -6.04 -3.15
CA PRO A 101 -15.29 -7.06 -2.13
C PRO A 101 -13.89 -7.69 -2.28
N VAL A 102 -13.34 -7.78 -3.51
CA VAL A 102 -11.98 -8.28 -3.75
C VAL A 102 -10.95 -7.30 -3.17
N GLU A 103 -11.18 -6.00 -3.36
CA GLU A 103 -10.34 -4.95 -2.80
C GLU A 103 -10.34 -4.96 -1.27
N ILE A 104 -11.53 -5.06 -0.65
CA ILE A 104 -11.66 -5.18 0.81
C ILE A 104 -10.93 -6.43 1.32
N GLY A 105 -11.06 -7.55 0.62
CA GLY A 105 -10.35 -8.80 0.95
C GLY A 105 -8.83 -8.64 0.89
N LEU A 106 -8.32 -7.95 -0.13
CA LEU A 106 -6.88 -7.68 -0.27
C LEU A 106 -6.40 -6.75 0.85
N ALA A 107 -7.11 -5.66 1.14
CA ALA A 107 -6.79 -4.74 2.23
C ALA A 107 -6.77 -5.47 3.59
N ALA A 108 -7.74 -6.35 3.84
CA ALA A 108 -7.78 -7.19 5.05
C ALA A 108 -6.58 -8.15 5.11
N ALA A 109 -6.21 -8.79 3.99
CA ALA A 109 -5.04 -9.67 3.92
C ALA A 109 -3.73 -8.90 4.21
N VAL A 110 -3.59 -7.68 3.68
CA VAL A 110 -2.45 -6.79 3.99
C VAL A 110 -2.42 -6.45 5.48
N MET A 111 -3.56 -6.13 6.07
CA MET A 111 -3.67 -5.82 7.49
C MET A 111 -3.29 -7.03 8.36
N ILE A 112 -3.79 -8.23 8.03
CA ILE A 112 -3.43 -9.49 8.71
C ILE A 112 -1.93 -9.76 8.58
N TYR A 113 -1.37 -9.61 7.38
CA TYR A 113 0.07 -9.78 7.15
C TYR A 113 0.89 -8.78 7.99
N ALA A 114 0.49 -7.52 8.01
CA ALA A 114 1.16 -6.48 8.80
C ALA A 114 1.15 -6.79 10.31
N ILE A 115 0.00 -7.23 10.84
CA ILE A 115 -0.15 -7.63 12.24
C ILE A 115 0.70 -8.88 12.54
N GLY A 116 0.58 -9.93 11.72
CA GLY A 116 1.33 -11.17 11.90
C GLY A 116 2.84 -10.96 11.81
N SER A 117 3.30 -10.13 10.87
CA SER A 117 4.71 -9.78 10.72
C SER A 117 5.21 -8.94 11.90
N SER A 118 4.38 -8.02 12.43
CA SER A 118 4.70 -7.24 13.64
C SER A 118 4.86 -8.14 14.87
N ILE A 119 3.93 -9.09 15.08
CA ILE A 119 4.01 -10.05 16.19
C ILE A 119 5.27 -10.93 16.07
N ARG A 120 5.64 -11.32 14.85
CA ARG A 120 6.84 -12.13 14.60
C ARG A 120 8.13 -11.37 14.92
N GLN A 121 8.20 -10.06 14.64
CA GLN A 121 9.32 -9.21 15.07
C GLN A 121 9.44 -9.15 16.59
N VAL A 122 8.33 -8.90 17.30
CA VAL A 122 8.32 -8.84 18.78
C VAL A 122 8.79 -10.15 19.39
N ARG A 123 8.31 -11.29 18.87
CA ARG A 123 8.73 -12.62 19.33
C ARG A 123 10.18 -12.96 18.96
N GLY A 124 10.67 -12.48 17.81
CA GLY A 124 12.06 -12.63 17.39
C GLY A 124 13.04 -11.83 18.26
N GLY A 125 12.68 -10.58 18.60
CA GLY A 125 13.47 -9.73 19.50
C GLY A 125 13.58 -10.32 20.92
N LYS A 126 12.51 -10.93 21.43
CA LYS A 126 12.52 -11.58 22.75
C LYS A 126 13.48 -12.77 22.84
N LYS A 127 13.63 -13.56 21.76
CA LYS A 127 14.54 -14.72 21.74
C LYS A 127 16.02 -14.34 21.76
N ASN A 128 16.38 -13.19 21.20
CA ASN A 128 17.77 -12.72 21.17
C ASN A 128 18.17 -12.00 22.47
N GLY A 129 17.22 -11.33 23.16
CA GLY A 129 17.46 -10.74 24.48
C GLY A 129 17.70 -11.77 25.59
N THR A 130 17.04 -12.94 25.55
CA THR A 130 17.28 -14.01 26.54
C THR A 130 18.62 -14.73 26.32
N LYS A 131 19.17 -14.73 25.09
CA LYS A 131 20.49 -15.33 24.82
C LYS A 131 21.68 -14.45 25.20
N ALA A 132 21.48 -13.15 25.42
CA ALA A 132 22.53 -12.21 25.83
C ALA A 132 22.70 -12.10 27.36
N ALA A 133 21.85 -12.78 28.14
CA ALA A 133 21.84 -12.76 29.60
C ALA A 133 22.22 -14.12 30.23
N GLY A 134 22.78 -15.04 29.45
CA GLY A 134 23.25 -16.36 29.88
C GLY A 134 24.74 -16.53 29.64
#